data_AF-A0A6N3E7F9-F1
#
_entry.id   AF-A0A6N3E7F9-F1
#
_cell.length_a   1.000
_cell.length_b   1.000
_cell.length_c   1.000
_cell.angle_alpha   90.00
_cell.angle_beta   90.00
_cell.angle_gamma   90.00
#
_symmetry.space_group_name_H-M   'P 1'
#
loop_
_entity.id
_entity.type
_entity.pdbx_description
1 polymer ?
#
loop_
_entity_poly.entity_id
_entity_poly.type
_entity_poly.pdbx_seq_one_letter_code
_entity_poly.pdbx_strand_id
1 'polypeptide(L)'
;MKAKIIFLPFFCIYYGFAIIRDVVPFYQDYALMDWLALIGMFIIGTFISLPLFLTLLKGNASSSGFLKRTLISALIGNFMQVTVLIMLWGSSIEIYVCMSLLPLMVYLLLAFKNGGDKLMMDKDTGLFYTVRGEKIIPLTPVESKKYLTSNAHSPSVIEFSSSLTPMFDGAISFQELYPVNSFGNELHSNQVVNPSSGVPMIGGIGGLDIHGNSFGTKFNEPSSNYDPSRGY
;
A
#
# COMPACT_ATOMS: atom_id res chain seq x y z
N MET A 1 8.71 11.01 4.22
CA MET A 1 8.69 12.48 4.03
C MET A 1 7.62 12.93 3.03
N LYS A 2 7.49 12.30 1.85
CA LYS A 2 6.54 12.71 0.78
C LYS A 2 5.07 12.86 1.21
N ALA A 3 4.54 11.96 2.04
CA ALA A 3 3.14 11.99 2.48
C ALA A 3 2.76 13.21 3.36
N LYS A 4 3.73 13.76 4.12
CA LYS A 4 3.48 14.86 5.07
C LYS A 4 3.27 16.20 4.37
N ILE A 5 4.00 16.42 3.26
CA ILE A 5 3.93 17.64 2.46
C ILE A 5 2.57 17.79 1.75
N ILE A 6 1.92 16.66 1.44
CA ILE A 6 0.61 16.66 0.76
C ILE A 6 -0.46 17.39 1.58
N PHE A 7 -0.38 17.34 2.92
CA PHE A 7 -1.32 18.00 3.82
C PHE A 7 -0.95 19.45 4.15
N LEU A 8 0.19 19.96 3.67
CA LEU A 8 0.57 21.37 3.87
C LEU A 8 -0.54 22.36 3.49
N PRO A 9 -1.13 22.32 2.27
CA PRO A 9 -2.20 23.26 1.91
C PRO A 9 -3.42 23.15 2.84
N PHE A 10 -3.76 21.94 3.29
CA PHE A 10 -4.89 21.72 4.20
C PHE A 10 -4.69 22.42 5.55
N PHE A 11 -3.48 22.35 6.11
CA PHE A 11 -3.14 23.05 7.34
C PHE A 11 -3.02 24.56 7.14
N CYS A 12 -2.49 25.01 6.00
CA CYS A 12 -2.43 26.43 5.67
C CYS A 12 -3.83 27.05 5.60
N ILE A 13 -4.81 26.37 4.99
CA ILE A 13 -6.19 26.86 4.96
C ILE A 13 -6.79 26.86 6.37
N TYR A 14 -6.63 25.76 7.12
CA TYR A 14 -7.20 25.61 8.46
C TYR A 14 -6.74 26.69 9.46
N TYR A 15 -5.44 26.98 9.50
CA TYR A 15 -4.93 28.01 10.41
C TYR A 15 -4.97 29.41 9.79
N GLY A 16 -4.87 29.52 8.47
CA GLY A 16 -4.79 30.80 7.76
C GLY A 16 -6.14 31.51 7.63
N PHE A 17 -7.27 30.79 7.53
CA PHE A 17 -8.56 31.45 7.28
C PHE A 17 -8.97 32.40 8.41
N ALA A 18 -8.78 32.00 9.67
CA ALA A 18 -9.15 32.83 10.82
C ALA A 18 -8.32 34.12 10.87
N ILE A 19 -7.04 34.02 10.50
CA ILE A 19 -6.15 35.19 10.41
C ILE A 19 -6.66 36.14 9.34
N ILE A 20 -6.93 35.64 8.13
CA ILE A 20 -7.34 36.45 6.98
C ILE A 20 -8.72 37.07 7.20
N ARG A 21 -9.68 36.30 7.73
CA ARG A 21 -11.08 36.71 7.86
C ARG A 21 -11.34 37.56 9.09
N ASP A 22 -10.79 37.18 10.24
CA ASP A 22 -11.22 37.71 11.53
C ASP A 22 -10.13 38.53 12.24
N VAL A 23 -8.85 38.16 12.10
CA VAL A 23 -7.75 38.90 12.75
C VAL A 23 -7.33 40.13 11.95
N VAL A 24 -6.94 39.97 10.69
CA VAL A 24 -6.43 41.07 9.84
C VAL A 24 -7.40 42.26 9.77
N PRO A 25 -8.71 42.07 9.56
CA PRO A 25 -9.63 43.21 9.46
C PRO A 25 -10.04 43.82 10.81
N PHE A 26 -10.03 43.06 11.90
CA PHE A 26 -10.65 43.50 13.17
C PHE A 26 -9.70 43.50 14.38
N TYR A 27 -8.40 43.29 14.21
CA TYR A 27 -7.46 43.15 15.34
C TYR A 27 -7.48 44.29 16.36
N GLN A 28 -7.85 45.51 15.94
CA GLN A 28 -7.92 46.68 16.81
C GLN A 28 -9.13 46.64 17.76
N ASP A 29 -10.18 45.93 17.38
CA ASP A 29 -11.44 45.83 18.13
C ASP A 29 -11.44 44.65 19.11
N TYR A 30 -10.42 43.79 19.08
CA TYR A 30 -10.35 42.59 19.91
C TYR A 30 -10.02 42.92 21.36
N ALA A 31 -10.91 42.53 22.27
CA ALA A 31 -10.60 42.48 23.69
C ALA A 31 -9.76 41.25 24.02
N LEU A 32 -9.16 41.23 25.22
CA LEU A 32 -8.37 40.09 25.70
C LEU A 32 -9.16 38.76 25.68
N MET A 33 -10.48 38.83 25.94
CA MET A 33 -11.34 37.65 25.91
C MET A 33 -11.53 37.08 24.50
N ASP A 34 -11.54 37.92 23.46
CA ASP A 34 -11.69 37.48 22.07
C ASP A 34 -10.43 36.76 21.59
N TRP A 35 -9.25 37.25 21.99
CA TRP A 35 -7.98 36.57 21.76
C TRP A 35 -7.92 35.20 22.45
N LEU A 36 -8.39 35.11 23.70
CA LEU A 36 -8.46 33.83 24.41
C LEU A 36 -9.46 32.86 23.76
N ALA A 37 -10.61 33.35 23.29
CA ALA A 37 -11.59 32.54 22.58
C ALA A 37 -11.00 31.98 21.27
N LEU A 38 -10.30 32.81 20.49
CA LEU A 38 -9.63 32.39 19.26
C LEU A 38 -8.58 31.30 19.53
N ILE A 39 -7.73 31.50 20.53
CA ILE A 39 -6.73 30.49 20.94
C ILE A 39 -7.43 29.21 21.41
N GLY A 40 -8.47 29.32 22.23
CA GLY A 40 -9.25 28.18 22.73
C GLY A 40 -9.85 27.34 21.61
N MET A 41 -10.43 27.98 20.59
CA MET A 41 -10.99 27.29 19.43
C MET A 41 -9.92 26.52 18.65
N PHE A 42 -8.73 27.12 18.45
CA PHE A 42 -7.62 26.41 17.80
C PHE A 42 -7.13 25.22 18.63
N ILE A 43 -6.97 25.37 19.94
CA ILE A 43 -6.56 24.27 20.82
C ILE A 43 -7.55 23.10 20.69
N ILE A 44 -8.85 23.37 20.80
CA ILE A 44 -9.89 22.35 20.68
C ILE A 44 -9.84 21.67 19.30
N GLY A 45 -9.73 22.44 18.23
CA GLY A 45 -9.63 21.90 16.88
C GLY A 45 -8.35 21.10 16.62
N THR A 46 -7.22 21.50 17.20
CA THR A 46 -5.98 20.71 17.18
C THR A 46 -6.13 19.40 17.94
N PHE A 47 -6.83 19.38 19.08
CA PHE A 47 -7.14 18.14 19.81
C PHE A 47 -8.03 17.20 19.00
N ILE A 48 -9.07 17.71 18.35
CA ILE A 48 -9.96 16.91 17.49
C ILE A 48 -9.20 16.32 16.29
N SER A 49 -8.23 17.06 15.76
CA SER A 49 -7.40 16.63 14.63
C SER A 49 -6.21 15.75 15.01
N LEU A 50 -5.95 15.50 16.30
CA LEU A 50 -4.85 14.67 16.78
C LEU A 50 -4.77 13.27 16.11
N PRO A 51 -5.89 12.54 15.89
CA PRO A 51 -5.84 11.24 15.20
C PRO A 51 -5.26 11.31 13.79
N LEU A 52 -5.55 12.40 13.06
CA LEU A 52 -4.99 12.65 11.73
C LEU A 52 -3.47 12.84 11.82
N PHE A 53 -3.01 13.68 12.75
CA PHE A 53 -1.58 13.95 12.95
C PHE A 53 -0.81 12.67 13.30
N LEU A 54 -1.32 11.87 14.24
CA LEU A 54 -0.69 10.61 14.64
C LEU A 54 -0.59 9.62 13.47
N THR A 55 -1.63 9.56 12.63
CA THR A 55 -1.66 8.70 11.44
C THR A 55 -0.64 9.15 10.39
N LEU A 56 -0.52 10.46 10.16
CA LEU A 56 0.47 11.04 9.25
C LEU A 56 1.91 10.90 9.76
N LEU A 57 2.11 10.91 11.08
CA LEU A 57 3.42 10.68 11.70
C LEU A 57 3.84 9.21 11.59
N LYS A 58 2.92 8.27 11.81
CA LYS A 58 3.16 6.82 11.74
C LYS A 58 3.24 6.29 10.31
N GLY A 59 2.64 6.99 9.35
CA GLY A 59 2.57 6.58 7.95
C GLY A 59 3.93 6.55 7.26
N ASN A 60 4.49 5.34 7.08
CA ASN A 60 5.66 5.15 6.22
C ASN A 60 5.25 5.12 4.74
N ALA A 61 5.74 6.10 3.98
CA ALA A 61 5.43 6.32 2.56
C ALA A 61 5.99 5.23 1.61
N SER A 62 6.51 4.12 2.13
CA SER A 62 7.04 3.02 1.30
C SER A 62 5.91 2.30 0.55
N SER A 63 4.71 2.17 1.16
CA SER A 63 3.57 1.56 0.48
C SER A 63 2.90 2.53 -0.50
N SER A 64 2.96 2.22 -1.81
CA SER A 64 2.31 2.98 -2.88
C SER A 64 0.80 3.15 -2.66
N GLY A 65 0.13 2.17 -2.04
CA GLY A 65 -1.29 2.24 -1.69
C GLY A 65 -1.60 3.25 -0.58
N PHE A 66 -0.72 3.38 0.42
CA PHE A 66 -0.88 4.39 1.47
C PHE A 66 -0.72 5.81 0.91
N LEU A 67 0.24 6.03 0.01
CA LEU A 67 0.43 7.30 -0.68
C LEU A 67 -0.81 7.72 -1.49
N LYS A 68 -1.37 6.80 -2.29
CA LYS A 68 -2.59 7.06 -3.08
C LYS A 68 -3.77 7.47 -2.19
N ARG A 69 -4.02 6.74 -1.10
CA ARG A 69 -5.09 7.09 -0.14
C ARG A 69 -4.84 8.44 0.51
N THR A 70 -3.63 8.68 0.97
CA THR A 70 -3.22 9.97 1.58
C THR A 70 -3.48 11.14 0.62
N LEU A 71 -3.13 10.98 -0.66
CA LEU A 71 -3.37 11.99 -1.70
C LEU A 71 -4.86 12.24 -1.94
N ILE A 72 -5.66 11.18 -2.11
CA ILE A 72 -7.11 11.30 -2.34
C ILE A 72 -7.79 11.99 -1.15
N SER A 73 -7.50 11.55 0.08
CA SER A 73 -8.08 12.13 1.28
C SER A 73 -7.68 13.59 1.47
N ALA A 74 -6.43 13.97 1.14
CA ALA A 74 -6.00 15.36 1.18
C ALA A 74 -6.74 16.24 0.15
N LEU A 75 -6.93 15.75 -1.08
CA LEU A 75 -7.69 16.47 -2.11
C LEU A 75 -9.14 16.70 -1.69
N ILE A 76 -9.81 15.65 -1.21
CA ILE A 76 -11.19 15.74 -0.71
C ILE A 76 -11.25 16.72 0.48
N GLY A 77 -10.30 16.64 1.41
CA GLY A 77 -10.22 17.52 2.57
C GLY A 77 -10.09 18.99 2.19
N ASN A 78 -9.19 19.33 1.26
CA ASN A 78 -9.04 20.71 0.79
C ASN A 78 -10.30 21.21 0.06
N PHE A 79 -10.91 20.37 -0.76
CA PHE A 79 -12.15 20.71 -1.46
C PHE A 79 -13.29 21.00 -0.46
N MET A 80 -13.42 20.18 0.58
CA MET A 80 -14.41 20.39 1.64
C MET A 80 -14.14 21.69 2.42
N GLN A 81 -12.88 21.98 2.77
CA GLN A 81 -12.52 23.24 3.45
C GLN A 81 -12.92 24.46 2.62
N VAL A 82 -12.59 24.48 1.33
CA VAL A 82 -12.96 25.60 0.44
C VAL A 82 -14.47 25.72 0.31
N THR A 83 -15.20 24.61 0.20
CA THR A 83 -16.66 24.61 0.13
C THR A 83 -17.28 25.19 1.41
N VAL A 84 -16.77 24.80 2.58
CA VAL A 84 -17.21 25.33 3.88
C VAL A 84 -16.97 26.84 3.96
N LEU A 85 -15.81 27.32 3.53
CA LEU A 85 -15.51 28.76 3.51
C LEU A 85 -16.47 29.54 2.62
N ILE A 86 -16.76 29.04 1.42
CA ILE A 86 -17.64 29.74 0.47
C ILE A 86 -19.09 29.75 0.99
N MET A 87 -19.59 28.61 1.48
CA MET A 87 -20.99 28.49 1.88
C MET A 87 -21.30 29.19 3.21
N LEU A 88 -20.37 29.15 4.17
CA LEU A 88 -20.61 29.63 5.53
C LEU A 88 -19.91 30.97 5.82
N TRP A 89 -19.39 31.68 4.82
CA TRP A 89 -18.63 32.93 5.00
C TRP A 89 -19.36 33.98 5.86
N GLY A 90 -20.69 33.97 5.84
CA GLY A 90 -21.53 34.87 6.63
C GLY A 90 -21.68 34.51 8.12
N SER A 91 -21.45 33.25 8.50
CA SER A 91 -21.63 32.77 9.89
C SER A 91 -20.28 32.43 10.52
N SER A 92 -19.85 33.21 11.52
CA SER A 92 -18.55 33.00 12.15
C SER A 92 -18.49 31.69 12.92
N ILE A 93 -19.46 31.45 13.80
CA ILE A 93 -19.47 30.29 14.70
C ILE A 93 -19.51 28.97 13.91
N GLU A 94 -20.37 28.88 12.89
CA GLU A 94 -20.53 27.67 12.09
C GLU A 94 -19.25 27.30 11.33
N ILE A 95 -18.53 28.29 10.79
CA ILE A 95 -17.23 28.05 10.15
C ILE A 95 -16.24 27.41 11.12
N TYR A 96 -16.10 27.94 12.34
CA TYR A 96 -15.14 27.42 13.31
C TYR A 96 -15.46 25.97 13.74
N VAL A 97 -16.74 25.67 13.93
CA VAL A 97 -17.19 24.31 14.27
C VAL A 97 -16.95 23.36 13.10
N CYS A 98 -17.40 23.70 11.89
CA CYS A 98 -17.23 22.86 10.71
C CYS A 98 -15.75 22.63 10.37
N MET A 99 -14.93 23.69 10.42
CA MET A 99 -13.49 23.59 10.17
C MET A 99 -12.80 22.66 11.15
N SER A 100 -13.20 22.66 12.42
CA SER A 100 -12.61 21.80 13.45
C SER A 100 -12.99 20.33 13.31
N LEU A 101 -14.16 20.03 12.73
CA LEU A 101 -14.62 18.66 12.47
C LEU A 101 -14.06 18.06 11.17
N LEU A 102 -13.67 18.89 10.19
CA LEU A 102 -13.15 18.42 8.91
C LEU A 102 -11.90 17.53 9.02
N PRO A 103 -10.88 17.85 9.83
CA PRO A 103 -9.73 16.96 10.02
C PRO A 103 -10.11 15.58 10.55
N LEU A 104 -11.14 15.49 11.41
CA LEU A 104 -11.65 14.22 11.91
C LEU A 104 -12.32 13.42 10.80
N MET A 105 -13.13 14.06 9.95
CA MET A 105 -13.73 13.43 8.77
C MET A 105 -12.65 12.90 7.81
N VAL A 106 -11.61 13.70 7.55
CA VAL A 106 -10.49 13.29 6.68
C VAL A 106 -9.70 12.13 7.30
N TYR A 107 -9.52 12.13 8.63
CA TYR A 107 -8.95 10.98 9.33
C TYR A 107 -9.80 9.72 9.16
N LEU A 108 -11.13 9.82 9.31
CA LEU A 108 -12.03 8.68 9.10
C LEU A 108 -11.88 8.11 7.68
N LEU A 109 -11.81 8.98 6.66
CA LEU A 109 -11.56 8.56 5.27
C LEU A 109 -10.22 7.80 5.11
N LEU A 110 -9.19 8.17 5.87
CA LEU A 110 -7.91 7.46 5.88
C LEU A 110 -7.95 6.15 6.68
N ALA A 111 -8.73 6.13 7.76
CA ALA A 111 -8.89 4.99 8.64
C ALA A 111 -9.76 3.89 8.03
N PHE A 112 -10.72 4.24 7.16
CA PHE A 112 -11.50 3.29 6.36
C PHE A 112 -10.59 2.55 5.35
N LYS A 113 -10.00 1.45 5.81
CA LYS A 113 -9.27 0.50 4.98
C LYS A 113 -10.28 -0.36 4.21
N ASN A 114 -10.58 0.00 2.96
CA ASN A 114 -11.37 -0.85 2.04
C ASN A 114 -10.60 -2.07 1.51
N GLY A 115 -9.75 -2.67 2.34
CA GLY A 115 -8.96 -3.83 1.98
C GLY A 115 -9.11 -4.89 3.05
N GLY A 116 -10.10 -5.77 2.87
CA GLY A 116 -10.06 -7.09 3.50
C GLY A 116 -8.71 -7.74 3.22
N ASP A 117 -8.26 -8.59 4.13
CA ASP A 117 -7.05 -9.36 3.91
C ASP A 117 -7.21 -10.13 2.58
N LYS A 118 -6.29 -9.93 1.64
CA LYS A 118 -6.30 -10.70 0.39
C LYS A 118 -5.95 -12.13 0.77
N LEU A 119 -6.89 -13.04 0.52
CA LEU A 119 -6.67 -14.46 0.67
C LEU A 119 -6.15 -15.01 -0.64
N MET A 120 -5.16 -15.89 -0.53
CA MET A 120 -4.68 -16.69 -1.64
C MET A 120 -4.93 -18.16 -1.34
N MET A 121 -5.30 -18.93 -2.34
CA MET A 121 -5.48 -20.38 -2.23
C MET A 121 -4.56 -21.06 -3.22
N ASP A 122 -3.75 -21.99 -2.74
CA ASP A 122 -2.99 -22.88 -3.60
C ASP A 122 -3.90 -24.01 -4.09
N LYS A 123 -4.05 -24.16 -5.42
CA LYS A 123 -4.87 -25.23 -6.02
C LYS A 123 -4.26 -26.60 -5.82
N ASP A 124 -2.94 -26.68 -5.72
CA ASP A 124 -2.22 -27.95 -5.73
C ASP A 124 -2.23 -28.59 -4.34
N THR A 125 -2.15 -27.76 -3.29
CA THR A 125 -2.16 -28.20 -1.89
C THR A 125 -3.48 -27.94 -1.16
N GLY A 126 -4.34 -27.07 -1.69
CA GLY A 126 -5.57 -26.62 -1.03
C GLY A 126 -5.34 -25.71 0.19
N LEU A 127 -4.10 -25.25 0.40
CA LEU A 127 -3.73 -24.40 1.54
C LEU A 127 -4.08 -22.94 1.27
N PHE A 128 -4.55 -22.27 2.32
CA PHE A 128 -4.86 -20.84 2.29
C PHE A 128 -3.71 -20.03 2.85
N TYR A 129 -3.48 -18.86 2.26
CA TYR A 129 -2.47 -17.89 2.67
C TYR A 129 -3.10 -16.51 2.79
N THR A 130 -2.61 -15.70 3.72
CA THR A 130 -3.00 -14.28 3.85
C THR A 130 -1.84 -13.37 3.47
N VAL A 131 -2.12 -12.34 2.67
CA VAL A 131 -1.14 -11.31 2.34
C VAL A 131 -1.27 -10.16 3.32
N ARG A 132 -0.32 -10.05 4.25
CA ARG A 132 -0.22 -8.93 5.20
C ARG A 132 1.01 -8.10 4.85
N GLY A 133 0.80 -7.02 4.11
CA GLY A 133 1.89 -6.16 3.65
C GLY A 133 2.75 -6.88 2.62
N GLU A 134 4.02 -7.10 2.94
CA GLU A 134 5.02 -7.76 2.07
C GLU A 134 5.25 -9.24 2.44
N LYS A 135 4.43 -9.79 3.34
CA LYS A 135 4.55 -11.19 3.80
C LYS A 135 3.34 -12.00 3.40
N ILE A 136 3.62 -13.20 2.90
CA ILE A 136 2.63 -14.27 2.70
C ILE A 136 2.74 -15.18 3.92
N ILE A 137 1.63 -15.33 4.66
CA ILE A 137 1.59 -16.15 5.87
C ILE A 137 0.63 -17.31 5.62
N PRO A 138 1.06 -18.57 5.80
CA PRO A 138 0.16 -19.71 5.72
C PRO A 138 -0.88 -19.66 6.84
N LEU A 139 -2.14 -19.90 6.50
CA LEU A 139 -3.25 -19.94 7.46
C LEU A 139 -3.43 -21.36 7.97
N THR A 140 -3.69 -21.48 9.26
CA THR A 140 -4.09 -22.77 9.84
C THR A 140 -5.50 -23.17 9.39
N PRO A 141 -5.87 -24.46 9.43
CA PRO A 141 -7.20 -24.94 9.03
C PRO A 141 -8.36 -24.33 9.84
N VAL A 142 -8.08 -23.82 11.05
CA VAL A 142 -9.06 -23.16 11.91
C VAL A 142 -9.27 -21.71 11.47
N GLU A 143 -8.20 -21.02 11.11
CA GLU A 143 -8.24 -19.64 10.64
C GLU A 143 -8.86 -19.54 9.25
N SER A 144 -8.51 -20.46 8.33
CA SER A 144 -9.08 -20.48 6.97
C SER A 144 -10.60 -20.62 6.99
N LYS A 145 -11.16 -21.45 7.88
CA LYS A 145 -12.60 -21.57 8.08
C LYS A 145 -13.25 -20.26 8.55
N LYS A 146 -12.61 -19.53 9.45
CA LYS A 146 -13.09 -18.22 9.94
C LYS A 146 -13.16 -17.18 8.82
N TYR A 147 -12.18 -17.21 7.93
CA TYR A 147 -12.13 -16.33 6.76
C TYR A 147 -13.19 -16.69 5.69
N LEU A 148 -13.50 -17.98 5.52
CA LEU A 148 -14.54 -18.46 4.58
C LEU A 148 -15.98 -18.30 5.10
N THR A 149 -16.19 -18.34 6.41
CA THR A 149 -17.53 -18.19 7.05
C THR A 149 -17.89 -16.75 7.42
N SER A 150 -16.94 -15.81 7.30
CA SER A 150 -17.17 -14.41 7.57
C SER A 150 -17.99 -13.76 6.44
N ASN A 151 -19.32 -13.78 6.59
CA ASN A 151 -20.31 -13.12 5.71
C ASN A 151 -20.15 -11.59 5.55
N ALA A 152 -19.19 -10.95 6.21
CA ALA A 152 -19.09 -9.49 6.25
C ALA A 152 -18.40 -8.88 5.01
N HIS A 153 -17.52 -9.60 4.33
CA HIS A 153 -16.85 -9.21 3.09
C HIS A 153 -16.17 -10.48 2.59
N SER A 154 -16.74 -11.18 1.60
CA SER A 154 -16.05 -12.31 0.97
C SER A 154 -14.72 -11.79 0.43
N PRO A 155 -13.57 -12.12 1.04
CA PRO A 155 -12.30 -11.64 0.54
C PRO A 155 -12.12 -12.24 -0.86
N SER A 156 -11.72 -11.42 -1.83
CA SER A 156 -11.39 -11.92 -3.17
C SER A 156 -10.29 -12.98 -3.01
N VAL A 157 -10.65 -14.26 -3.19
CA VAL A 157 -9.70 -15.37 -3.13
C VAL A 157 -8.94 -15.36 -4.46
N ILE A 158 -7.64 -15.17 -4.39
CA ILE A 158 -6.75 -15.24 -5.55
C ILE A 158 -6.20 -16.67 -5.58
N GLU A 159 -6.58 -17.43 -6.59
CA GLU A 159 -6.09 -18.79 -6.76
C GLU A 159 -4.73 -18.76 -7.46
N PHE A 160 -3.78 -19.59 -7.01
CA PHE A 160 -2.50 -19.83 -7.67
C PHE A 160 -2.15 -21.32 -7.59
N SER A 161 -1.23 -21.77 -8.44
CA SER A 161 -0.69 -23.13 -8.39
C SER A 161 0.80 -23.05 -8.04
N SER A 162 1.18 -23.66 -6.92
CA SER A 162 2.57 -23.74 -6.48
C SER A 162 3.47 -24.46 -7.50
N SER A 163 2.95 -25.45 -8.21
CA SER A 163 3.65 -26.15 -9.29
C SER A 163 4.05 -25.28 -10.48
N LEU A 164 3.34 -24.16 -10.69
CA LEU A 164 3.59 -23.21 -11.78
C LEU A 164 4.38 -21.98 -11.32
N THR A 165 4.66 -21.86 -10.01
CA THR A 165 5.37 -20.71 -9.44
C THR A 165 6.76 -21.13 -8.95
N PRO A 166 7.82 -20.88 -9.76
CA PRO A 166 9.18 -21.19 -9.35
C PRO A 166 9.52 -20.43 -8.06
N MET A 167 10.15 -21.12 -7.10
CA MET A 167 10.51 -20.65 -5.74
C MET A 167 9.40 -20.65 -4.68
N PHE A 168 8.21 -21.21 -4.93
CA PHE A 168 7.19 -21.42 -3.89
C PHE A 168 7.46 -22.74 -3.13
N ASP A 169 8.45 -22.73 -2.22
CA ASP A 169 8.69 -23.86 -1.33
C ASP A 169 7.78 -23.76 -0.10
N GLY A 170 6.83 -24.69 0.02
CA GLY A 170 5.85 -24.77 1.11
C GLY A 170 6.46 -24.94 2.51
N ALA A 171 7.78 -25.13 2.62
CA ALA A 171 8.51 -25.23 3.87
C ALA A 171 8.97 -23.89 4.47
N ILE A 172 8.92 -22.78 3.73
CA ILE A 172 9.50 -21.50 4.19
C ILE A 172 8.40 -20.59 4.77
N SER A 173 8.42 -20.46 6.09
CA SER A 173 7.47 -19.64 6.89
C SER A 173 7.58 -18.12 6.64
N PHE A 174 8.52 -17.67 5.81
CA PHE A 174 8.76 -16.25 5.52
C PHE A 174 9.32 -16.07 4.10
N GLN A 175 8.45 -15.86 3.12
CA GLN A 175 8.86 -15.39 1.80
C GLN A 175 8.67 -13.87 1.73
N GLU A 176 9.75 -13.12 1.49
CA GLU A 176 9.69 -11.68 1.22
C GLU A 176 9.17 -11.45 -0.22
N LEU A 177 8.12 -10.65 -0.35
CA LEU A 177 7.51 -10.34 -1.64
C LEU A 177 8.39 -9.36 -2.45
N TYR A 178 8.91 -9.82 -3.59
CA TYR A 178 9.13 -8.94 -4.73
C TYR A 178 7.77 -8.50 -5.29
N PRO A 179 7.58 -7.22 -5.67
CA PRO A 179 6.27 -6.63 -5.88
C PRO A 179 5.44 -7.35 -6.96
N VAL A 180 4.27 -7.84 -6.54
CA VAL A 180 3.33 -8.68 -7.32
C VAL A 180 2.72 -7.99 -8.56
N ASN A 181 3.03 -6.70 -8.79
CA ASN A 181 2.48 -5.94 -9.91
C ASN A 181 3.17 -6.21 -11.26
N SER A 182 4.23 -7.03 -11.31
CA SER A 182 4.91 -7.40 -12.56
C SER A 182 4.66 -8.85 -13.02
N PHE A 183 3.89 -9.64 -12.27
CA PHE A 183 3.71 -11.08 -12.56
C PHE A 183 2.77 -11.39 -13.75
N GLY A 184 2.20 -10.36 -14.39
CA GLY A 184 1.23 -10.57 -15.46
C GLY A 184 1.82 -10.95 -16.82
N ASN A 185 3.09 -10.61 -17.11
CA ASN A 185 3.64 -10.76 -18.47
C ASN A 185 5.08 -11.27 -18.56
N GLU A 186 5.89 -11.24 -17.49
CA GLU A 186 7.32 -11.60 -17.61
C GLU A 186 7.66 -13.02 -17.13
N LEU A 187 6.74 -13.71 -16.45
CA LEU A 187 7.00 -15.06 -15.94
C LEU A 187 6.90 -16.16 -17.01
N HIS A 188 6.31 -15.85 -18.16
CA HIS A 188 5.94 -16.88 -19.15
C HIS A 188 6.94 -17.09 -20.29
N SER A 189 8.06 -16.36 -20.36
CA SER A 189 8.89 -16.39 -21.58
C SER A 189 10.35 -16.81 -21.42
N ASN A 190 10.95 -16.83 -20.23
CA ASN A 190 12.41 -16.93 -20.14
C ASN A 190 12.96 -18.10 -19.32
N GLN A 191 12.12 -18.98 -18.75
CA GLN A 191 12.61 -20.22 -18.14
C GLN A 191 12.48 -21.38 -19.13
N VAL A 192 13.60 -21.75 -19.74
CA VAL A 192 13.70 -22.87 -20.69
C VAL A 192 14.56 -23.95 -20.05
N VAL A 193 14.13 -25.20 -20.06
CA VAL A 193 14.98 -26.31 -19.58
C VAL A 193 15.94 -26.69 -20.70
N ASN A 194 17.22 -26.82 -20.40
CA ASN A 194 18.19 -27.29 -21.38
C ASN A 194 17.81 -28.72 -21.83
N PRO A 195 17.45 -28.96 -23.11
CA PRO A 195 17.04 -30.28 -23.57
C PRO A 195 18.19 -31.32 -23.48
N SER A 196 19.45 -30.87 -23.44
CA SER A 196 20.61 -31.75 -23.37
C SER A 196 21.01 -32.14 -21.95
N SER A 197 20.58 -31.39 -20.93
CA SER A 197 21.04 -31.62 -19.54
C SER A 197 19.95 -31.53 -18.47
N GLY A 198 18.73 -31.14 -18.83
CA GLY A 198 17.60 -31.08 -17.90
C GLY A 198 17.69 -29.99 -16.84
N VAL A 199 18.72 -29.12 -16.89
CA VAL A 199 18.86 -28.01 -15.95
C VAL A 199 18.08 -26.77 -16.40
N PRO A 200 17.48 -26.02 -15.46
CA PRO A 200 16.73 -24.80 -15.77
C PRO A 200 17.66 -23.69 -16.27
N MET A 201 17.27 -23.03 -17.36
CA MET A 201 17.97 -21.88 -17.95
C MET A 201 17.11 -20.63 -17.81
N ILE A 202 17.74 -19.48 -17.56
CA ILE A 202 17.06 -18.18 -17.54
C ILE A 202 17.53 -17.39 -18.77
N GLY A 203 16.59 -16.95 -19.61
CA GLY A 203 16.88 -16.19 -20.84
C GLY A 203 17.61 -17.00 -21.92
N GLY A 204 17.50 -18.34 -21.89
CA GLY A 204 18.23 -19.21 -22.83
C GLY A 204 19.72 -19.37 -22.53
N ILE A 205 20.19 -18.96 -21.34
CA ILE A 205 21.58 -19.15 -20.88
C ILE A 205 21.56 -20.04 -19.62
N GLY A 206 22.38 -21.10 -19.61
CA GLY A 206 22.60 -21.94 -18.43
C GLY A 206 23.42 -21.20 -17.38
N GLY A 207 23.17 -21.45 -16.09
CA GLY A 207 23.93 -20.79 -15.01
C GLY A 207 25.44 -21.04 -15.12
N LEU A 208 26.27 -20.07 -14.74
CA LEU A 208 27.73 -20.22 -14.71
C LEU A 208 28.21 -20.65 -13.32
N ASP A 209 29.15 -21.58 -13.24
CA ASP A 209 29.83 -21.93 -11.98
C ASP A 209 30.83 -20.83 -11.57
N ILE A 210 31.43 -20.97 -10.38
CA ILE A 210 32.42 -20.04 -9.84
C ILE A 210 33.71 -19.93 -10.69
N HIS A 211 33.92 -20.84 -11.63
CA HIS A 211 35.02 -20.85 -12.59
C HIS A 211 34.60 -20.35 -13.98
N GLY A 212 33.36 -19.90 -14.15
CA GLY A 212 32.83 -19.41 -15.42
C GLY A 212 32.44 -20.50 -16.41
N ASN A 213 32.28 -21.76 -15.98
CA ASN A 213 31.78 -22.84 -16.82
C ASN A 213 30.25 -22.89 -16.77
N SER A 214 29.61 -23.11 -17.92
CA SER A 214 28.16 -23.29 -17.97
C SER A 214 27.75 -24.61 -17.31
N PHE A 215 26.91 -24.54 -16.28
CA PHE A 215 26.25 -25.68 -15.66
C PHE A 215 25.48 -26.47 -16.72
N GLY A 216 25.72 -27.78 -16.77
CA GLY A 216 24.98 -28.68 -17.65
C GLY A 216 25.42 -28.65 -19.13
N THR A 217 26.58 -28.08 -19.47
CA THR A 217 27.18 -28.28 -20.79
C THR A 217 28.44 -29.13 -20.69
N LYS A 218 28.42 -30.35 -21.24
CA LYS A 218 29.59 -31.24 -21.32
C LYS A 218 30.56 -30.80 -22.43
N PHE A 219 31.07 -29.57 -22.37
CA PHE A 219 32.02 -29.07 -23.39
C PHE A 219 33.47 -29.54 -23.19
N ASN A 220 33.75 -30.33 -22.14
CA ASN A 220 35.11 -30.75 -21.81
C ASN A 220 35.32 -32.27 -21.73
N GLU A 221 34.45 -33.08 -22.34
CA GLU A 221 34.73 -34.51 -22.55
C GLU A 221 35.20 -34.71 -24.01
N PRO A 222 36.47 -35.10 -24.27
CA PRO A 222 37.01 -35.27 -25.64
C PRO A 222 36.47 -36.52 -26.38
N SER A 223 35.34 -37.08 -25.95
CA SER A 223 34.78 -38.30 -26.54
C SER A 223 33.26 -38.37 -26.34
N SER A 224 32.49 -37.49 -26.97
CA SER A 224 31.05 -37.72 -27.14
C SER A 224 30.80 -38.34 -28.51
N ASN A 225 30.50 -39.64 -28.55
CA ASN A 225 30.02 -40.33 -29.75
C ASN A 225 28.70 -39.70 -30.19
N TYR A 226 28.77 -38.84 -31.20
CA TYR A 226 27.61 -38.37 -31.95
C TYR A 226 27.09 -39.55 -32.79
N ASP A 227 25.93 -40.09 -32.44
CA ASP A 227 25.25 -41.14 -33.21
C ASP A 227 24.37 -40.48 -34.29
N PRO A 228 24.74 -40.55 -35.59
CA PRO A 228 24.01 -39.88 -36.66
C PRO A 228 22.65 -40.52 -36.97
N SER A 229 22.29 -41.65 -36.34
CA SER A 229 21.09 -42.42 -36.66
C SER A 229 19.83 -42.03 -35.88
N ARG A 230 19.95 -41.19 -34.85
CA ARG A 230 18.78 -40.65 -34.13
C ARG A 230 18.39 -39.30 -34.72
N GLY A 231 17.50 -39.34 -35.71
CA GLY A 231 16.82 -38.16 -36.24
C GLY A 231 15.99 -37.48 -35.16
N TYR A 232 16.40 -36.27 -34.78
CA TYR A 232 15.58 -35.29 -34.08
C TYR A 232 14.84 -34.41 -35.09
#